data_AF-A0A655YGT2-F1
#
_entry.id   AF-A0A655YGT2-F1
#
_cell.length_a   1.000
_cell.length_b   1.000
_cell.length_c   1.000
_cell.angle_alpha   90.00
_cell.angle_beta   90.00
_cell.angle_gamma   90.00
#
_symmetry.space_group_name_H-M   'P 1'
#
loop_
_entity.id
_entity.type
_entity.pdbx_description
1 polymer ?
#
loop_
_entity_poly.entity_id
_entity_poly.type
_entity_poly.pdbx_seq_one_letter_code
_entity_poly.pdbx_strand_id
1 'polypeptide(L)'
;MVTEYEALLNHSSRKNQLAARYIYEHLFLSHLYFSEIAQERPRFFKLIRSSTPPGEPVKRIVTRRPYDDPGVERVYYRLVPEQETIVDKTHMPFALHKQRIANWKLWFIDADYEVAELPSYRPDIAANPMSAFIDLPVKARFKFLLDNAQNTVMAFIKGPVCRGQLALNVINDRFWVFFLDPEKADLPEVNEFYRSQVDNLKLPAEQENTALPLSNWVRYSLQQSRYLEAKSEFINQWFKNGTHLTTDIIWDGAGTNPNAALTIFRHFDSASVVQGLVGEPPKTAWIMDYALLERIHYLLVAGFDVYGNFGHQLITRMFMDFLRMEGESNFVALLPRDMRHQELSSWYQNQSVQFSDFLQRNVKPFDQPTSVNYVTDNPKQELFAKLRKQVQSVLSDRYVITQTGFKAEHEFALRQIDHLRGEGLLPIPQLMMLMIESEQGKPQLFTLIHNNAHTNISSLFDEQNNRDPKNDNLTLVRGVVGSYPSAYLTLKENQIPELYQRLAAMKSEQDYVALLDRFAVRRSSPEFWAFSDLVHQWYRQDQPIEFGLLDYNRFENR
;
A
#
# COMPACT_ATOMS: atom_id res chain seq x y z
N MET A 1 -12.68 26.82 2.44
CA MET A 1 -11.78 25.66 2.36
C MET A 1 -10.88 25.65 1.13
N VAL A 2 -11.38 25.61 -0.13
CA VAL A 2 -10.48 25.67 -1.32
C VAL A 2 -9.52 26.87 -1.26
N THR A 3 -10.06 28.07 -1.02
CA THR A 3 -9.26 29.30 -0.89
C THR A 3 -8.23 29.23 0.25
N GLU A 4 -8.53 28.53 1.34
CA GLU A 4 -7.61 28.40 2.49
C GLU A 4 -6.42 27.49 2.14
N TYR A 5 -6.69 26.35 1.48
CA TYR A 5 -5.65 25.47 0.98
C TYR A 5 -4.79 26.14 -0.09
N GLU A 6 -5.42 26.81 -1.06
CA GLU A 6 -4.68 27.56 -2.08
C GLU A 6 -3.87 28.70 -1.46
N ALA A 7 -4.37 29.38 -0.42
CA ALA A 7 -3.60 30.42 0.27
C ALA A 7 -2.35 29.87 0.96
N LEU A 8 -2.46 28.72 1.66
CA LEU A 8 -1.30 28.06 2.29
C LEU A 8 -0.24 27.65 1.26
N LEU A 9 -0.68 26.97 0.19
CA LEU A 9 0.20 26.40 -0.83
C LEU A 9 0.85 27.47 -1.72
N ASN A 10 0.18 28.61 -1.92
CA ASN A 10 0.63 29.67 -2.85
C ASN A 10 1.25 30.89 -2.16
N HIS A 11 1.43 30.86 -0.84
CA HIS A 11 2.15 31.92 -0.14
C HIS A 11 3.59 32.06 -0.68
N SER A 12 4.13 33.28 -0.70
CA SER A 12 5.34 33.62 -1.46
C SER A 12 6.64 33.19 -0.80
N SER A 13 6.65 32.90 0.51
CA SER A 13 7.87 32.49 1.22
C SER A 13 8.48 31.22 0.63
N ARG A 14 9.82 31.09 0.64
CA ARG A 14 10.54 29.90 0.13
C ARG A 14 10.10 28.61 0.82
N LYS A 15 9.87 28.65 2.15
CA LYS A 15 9.29 27.51 2.90
C LYS A 15 7.97 27.04 2.32
N ASN A 16 7.04 27.96 2.06
CA ASN A 16 5.75 27.62 1.47
C ASN A 16 5.89 27.00 0.08
N GLN A 17 6.77 27.52 -0.78
CA GLN A 17 6.94 26.95 -2.13
C GLN A 17 7.56 25.55 -2.07
N LEU A 18 8.56 25.33 -1.21
CA LEU A 18 9.18 24.01 -1.02
C LEU A 18 8.16 23.00 -0.46
N ALA A 19 7.40 23.38 0.55
CA ALA A 19 6.36 22.55 1.15
C ALA A 19 5.24 22.24 0.14
N ALA A 20 4.79 23.23 -0.64
CA ALA A 20 3.74 23.03 -1.64
C ALA A 20 4.20 22.12 -2.79
N ARG A 21 5.47 22.23 -3.20
CA ARG A 21 6.10 21.28 -4.13
C ARG A 21 6.09 19.87 -3.57
N TYR A 22 6.54 19.69 -2.34
CA TYR A 22 6.52 18.39 -1.65
C TYR A 22 5.12 17.79 -1.61
N ILE A 23 4.12 18.56 -1.14
CA ILE A 23 2.73 18.11 -1.03
C ILE A 23 2.16 17.73 -2.40
N TYR A 24 2.43 18.52 -3.46
CA TYR A 24 1.98 18.20 -4.81
C TYR A 24 2.60 16.90 -5.35
N GLU A 25 3.91 16.71 -5.19
CA GLU A 25 4.61 15.51 -5.67
C GLU A 25 4.10 14.23 -4.98
N HIS A 26 3.45 14.34 -3.83
CA HIS A 26 2.81 13.23 -3.13
C HIS A 26 1.31 13.06 -3.41
N LEU A 27 0.59 14.13 -3.78
CA LEU A 27 -0.87 14.10 -3.88
C LEU A 27 -1.42 14.27 -5.31
N PHE A 28 -0.57 14.40 -6.34
CA PHE A 28 -1.02 14.67 -7.71
C PHE A 28 -1.92 13.59 -8.34
N LEU A 29 -1.90 12.36 -7.81
CA LEU A 29 -2.79 11.26 -8.22
C LEU A 29 -4.05 11.12 -7.34
N SER A 30 -4.12 11.84 -6.23
CA SER A 30 -5.15 11.64 -5.22
C SER A 30 -6.44 12.39 -5.58
N HIS A 31 -7.58 11.79 -5.27
CA HIS A 31 -8.87 12.46 -5.33
C HIS A 31 -9.13 13.16 -4.00
N LEU A 32 -8.90 14.47 -3.97
CA LEU A 32 -8.99 15.28 -2.77
C LEU A 32 -10.45 15.63 -2.48
N TYR A 33 -10.92 15.51 -1.24
CA TYR A 33 -12.27 15.91 -0.85
C TYR A 33 -12.25 16.61 0.50
N PHE A 34 -13.26 17.44 0.79
CA PHE A 34 -13.34 18.15 2.06
C PHE A 34 -14.22 17.38 3.06
N SER A 35 -13.62 16.73 4.05
CA SER A 35 -14.37 15.83 4.96
C SER A 35 -15.37 16.56 5.87
N GLU A 36 -15.09 17.82 6.23
CA GLU A 36 -15.99 18.65 7.06
C GLU A 36 -17.31 19.03 6.38
N ILE A 37 -17.37 18.96 5.04
CA ILE A 37 -18.54 19.29 4.23
C ILE A 37 -18.95 18.15 3.30
N ALA A 38 -18.31 16.99 3.45
CA ALA A 38 -18.66 15.80 2.68
C ALA A 38 -20.06 15.36 3.11
N GLN A 39 -21.01 15.45 2.19
CA GLN A 39 -22.32 14.83 2.33
C GLN A 39 -22.22 13.34 1.94
N GLU A 40 -23.36 12.65 1.79
CA GLU A 40 -23.41 11.27 1.28
C GLU A 40 -22.67 11.08 -0.07
N ARG A 41 -22.47 12.17 -0.83
CA ARG A 41 -21.68 12.18 -2.08
C ARG A 41 -20.57 13.23 -1.99
N PRO A 42 -19.35 12.85 -1.61
CA PRO A 42 -18.23 13.79 -1.59
C PRO A 42 -17.94 14.30 -3.00
N ARG A 43 -17.68 15.61 -3.12
CA ARG A 43 -17.13 16.20 -4.34
C ARG A 43 -15.62 16.09 -4.29
N PHE A 44 -15.04 15.47 -5.32
CA PHE A 44 -13.60 15.31 -5.43
C PHE A 44 -12.95 16.42 -6.26
N PHE A 45 -11.66 16.64 -6.01
CA PHE A 45 -10.80 17.63 -6.62
C PHE A 45 -9.44 17.00 -6.95
N LYS A 46 -8.79 17.51 -7.99
CA LYS A 46 -7.39 17.24 -8.33
C LYS A 46 -6.52 18.42 -7.87
N LEU A 47 -5.34 18.14 -7.33
CA LEU A 47 -4.31 19.16 -7.12
C LEU A 47 -3.43 19.24 -8.37
N ILE A 48 -3.33 20.43 -8.96
CA ILE A 48 -2.56 20.65 -10.20
C ILE A 48 -1.57 21.79 -10.04
N ARG A 49 -0.56 21.82 -10.91
CA ARG A 49 0.30 22.98 -11.14
C ARG A 49 -0.35 23.91 -12.17
N SER A 50 -0.24 25.23 -11.94
CA SER A 50 -0.78 26.30 -12.79
C SER A 50 0.26 27.41 -12.94
N SER A 51 0.33 28.04 -14.11
CA SER A 51 1.15 29.23 -14.34
C SER A 51 0.45 30.53 -13.91
N THR A 52 -0.85 30.47 -13.59
CA THR A 52 -1.65 31.61 -13.10
C THR A 52 -2.07 31.44 -11.62
N PRO A 53 -2.10 32.53 -10.84
CA PRO A 53 -2.45 32.51 -9.42
C PRO A 53 -3.93 32.27 -9.15
N PRO A 54 -4.32 31.95 -7.89
CA PRO A 54 -5.72 32.02 -7.44
C PRO A 54 -6.37 33.37 -7.78
N GLY A 55 -7.64 33.35 -8.22
CA GLY A 55 -8.35 34.52 -8.72
C GLY A 55 -8.31 34.68 -10.24
N GLU A 56 -7.37 34.03 -10.93
CA GLU A 56 -7.29 33.97 -12.39
C GLU A 56 -7.73 32.60 -12.95
N PRO A 57 -8.18 32.54 -14.22
CA PRO A 57 -8.41 31.28 -14.93
C PRO A 57 -7.19 30.38 -14.87
N VAL A 58 -7.41 29.12 -14.52
CA VAL A 58 -6.35 28.11 -14.38
C VAL A 58 -5.67 27.87 -15.73
N LYS A 59 -4.34 28.05 -15.77
CA LYS A 59 -3.48 27.63 -16.89
C LYS A 59 -2.62 26.46 -16.45
N ARG A 60 -3.14 25.25 -16.63
CA ARG A 60 -2.51 24.01 -16.15
C ARG A 60 -1.13 23.80 -16.78
N ILE A 61 -0.16 23.44 -15.94
CA ILE A 61 1.17 22.98 -16.34
C ILE A 61 1.13 21.46 -16.40
N VAL A 62 1.50 20.88 -17.54
CA VAL A 62 1.52 19.43 -17.76
C VAL A 62 2.94 19.01 -18.11
N THR A 63 3.46 18.05 -17.36
CA THR A 63 4.78 17.46 -17.54
C THR A 63 4.68 15.96 -17.43
N ARG A 64 5.76 15.25 -17.78
CA ARG A 64 5.81 13.78 -17.75
C ARG A 64 5.80 13.26 -16.31
N ARG A 65 6.56 13.91 -15.43
CA ARG A 65 6.63 13.63 -13.99
C ARG A 65 6.24 14.87 -13.17
N PRO A 66 5.69 14.72 -11.95
CA PRO A 66 5.29 15.86 -11.12
C PRO A 66 6.46 16.79 -10.74
N TYR A 67 7.69 16.26 -10.70
CA TYR A 67 8.90 17.01 -10.37
C TYR A 67 9.68 17.52 -11.59
N ASP A 68 9.20 17.30 -12.82
CA ASP A 68 9.87 17.87 -14.00
C ASP A 68 9.72 19.40 -14.02
N ASP A 69 10.66 20.06 -14.70
CA ASP A 69 10.71 21.52 -14.87
C ASP A 69 9.36 22.06 -15.39
N PRO A 70 8.71 22.97 -14.63
CA PRO A 70 7.41 23.53 -15.00
C PRO A 70 7.48 24.55 -16.16
N GLY A 71 8.67 24.99 -16.58
CA GLY A 71 8.88 25.97 -17.66
C GLY A 71 8.47 27.39 -17.29
N VAL A 72 8.30 27.69 -15.99
CA VAL A 72 7.91 29.00 -15.46
C VAL A 72 8.69 29.30 -14.19
N GLU A 73 8.93 30.57 -13.91
CA GLU A 73 9.62 31.01 -12.69
C GLU A 73 8.82 30.71 -11.41
N ARG A 74 7.48 30.78 -11.49
CA ARG A 74 6.58 30.59 -10.36
C ARG A 74 5.46 29.62 -10.72
N VAL A 75 5.36 28.56 -9.93
CA VAL A 75 4.24 27.62 -9.96
C VAL A 75 3.21 28.00 -8.91
N TYR A 76 1.94 27.90 -9.29
CA TYR A 76 0.80 27.96 -8.38
C TYR A 76 0.11 26.59 -8.30
N TYR A 77 -0.23 26.17 -7.10
CA TYR A 77 -0.94 24.91 -6.84
C TYR A 77 -2.43 25.20 -6.69
N ARG A 78 -3.25 24.59 -7.57
CA ARG A 78 -4.68 24.87 -7.69
C ARG A 78 -5.50 23.62 -7.46
N LEU A 79 -6.61 23.76 -6.74
CA LEU A 79 -7.59 22.68 -6.55
C LEU A 79 -8.69 22.83 -7.60
N VAL A 80 -8.76 21.88 -8.52
CA VAL A 80 -9.77 21.87 -9.59
C VAL A 80 -10.74 20.71 -9.38
N PRO A 81 -12.06 20.89 -9.60
CA PRO A 81 -13.01 19.80 -9.47
C PRO A 81 -12.65 18.61 -10.37
N GLU A 82 -12.77 17.40 -9.82
CA GLU A 82 -12.73 16.17 -10.63
C GLU A 82 -13.97 16.15 -11.53
N GLN A 83 -13.76 15.90 -12.82
CA GLN A 83 -14.82 15.85 -13.83
C GLN A 83 -15.00 14.44 -14.40
N GLU A 84 -14.03 13.55 -14.20
CA GLU A 84 -14.10 12.18 -14.65
C GLU A 84 -14.99 11.34 -13.74
N THR A 85 -15.60 10.29 -14.31
CA THR A 85 -16.30 9.28 -13.52
C THR A 85 -15.32 8.56 -12.61
N ILE A 86 -15.62 8.52 -11.32
CA ILE A 86 -14.81 7.80 -10.34
C ILE A 86 -14.95 6.29 -10.56
N VAL A 87 -13.84 5.65 -10.91
CA VAL A 87 -13.70 4.19 -10.98
C VAL A 87 -12.86 3.69 -9.81
N ASP A 88 -13.23 2.57 -9.22
CA ASP A 88 -12.59 2.07 -7.98
C ASP A 88 -11.07 1.90 -8.17
N LYS A 89 -10.62 1.37 -9.32
CA LYS A 89 -9.21 1.09 -9.60
C LYS A 89 -8.29 2.29 -9.41
N THR A 90 -8.68 3.48 -9.88
CA THR A 90 -7.84 4.69 -9.78
C THR A 90 -8.27 5.59 -8.64
N HIS A 91 -9.36 5.26 -7.94
CA HIS A 91 -9.84 6.08 -6.84
C HIS A 91 -8.95 5.96 -5.60
N MET A 92 -8.29 7.07 -5.25
CA MET A 92 -7.43 7.20 -4.07
C MET A 92 -7.86 8.43 -3.27
N PRO A 93 -8.91 8.31 -2.44
CA PRO A 93 -9.48 9.45 -1.73
C PRO A 93 -8.48 10.00 -0.69
N PHE A 94 -8.44 11.31 -0.55
CA PHE A 94 -7.62 12.00 0.44
C PHE A 94 -8.41 13.14 1.08
N ALA A 95 -8.60 13.06 2.40
CA ALA A 95 -9.40 14.01 3.15
C ALA A 95 -8.65 15.32 3.39
N LEU A 96 -9.29 16.43 3.05
CA LEU A 96 -8.88 17.80 3.38
C LEU A 96 -9.80 18.35 4.48
N HIS A 97 -9.21 18.98 5.48
CA HIS A 97 -9.91 19.56 6.64
C HIS A 97 -9.00 20.57 7.36
N LYS A 98 -9.56 21.40 8.24
CA LYS A 98 -8.82 22.48 8.91
C LYS A 98 -7.68 21.96 9.78
N GLN A 99 -7.90 20.84 10.47
CA GLN A 99 -6.82 20.22 11.26
C GLN A 99 -5.62 19.84 10.38
N ARG A 100 -5.85 19.43 9.13
CA ARG A 100 -4.75 19.10 8.20
C ARG A 100 -3.99 20.34 7.73
N ILE A 101 -4.68 21.46 7.50
CA ILE A 101 -4.00 22.76 7.27
C ILE A 101 -3.11 23.10 8.46
N ALA A 102 -3.63 22.98 9.69
CA ALA A 102 -2.86 23.27 10.89
C ALA A 102 -1.65 22.34 11.03
N ASN A 103 -1.82 21.04 10.78
CA ASN A 103 -0.74 20.06 10.79
C ASN A 103 0.34 20.40 9.75
N TRP A 104 -0.04 20.66 8.50
CA TRP A 104 0.93 21.02 7.44
C TRP A 104 1.67 22.32 7.74
N LYS A 105 0.97 23.31 8.31
CA LYS A 105 1.59 24.55 8.76
C LYS A 105 2.60 24.29 9.88
N LEU A 106 2.22 23.52 10.90
CA LEU A 106 3.10 23.15 12.01
C LEU A 106 4.35 22.42 11.52
N TRP A 107 4.17 21.44 10.62
CA TRP A 107 5.26 20.57 10.17
C TRP A 107 6.20 21.25 9.17
N PHE A 108 5.67 22.08 8.25
CA PHE A 108 6.46 22.60 7.13
C PHE A 108 6.63 24.12 7.12
N ILE A 109 5.93 24.89 7.95
CA ILE A 109 6.04 26.36 7.92
C ILE A 109 6.58 26.87 9.25
N ASP A 110 5.93 26.48 10.35
CA ASP A 110 6.25 26.94 11.69
C ASP A 110 7.43 26.17 12.32
N ALA A 111 7.85 25.04 11.73
CA ALA A 111 9.03 24.30 12.15
C ALA A 111 10.34 25.11 11.99
N ASP A 112 11.27 24.88 12.91
CA ASP A 112 12.54 25.60 13.00
C ASP A 112 13.57 25.05 12.00
N TYR A 113 13.62 25.69 10.84
CA TYR A 113 14.58 25.45 9.77
C TYR A 113 14.55 26.64 8.80
N GLU A 114 15.46 26.72 7.84
CA GLU A 114 15.47 27.75 6.81
C GLU A 114 15.57 27.14 5.42
N VAL A 115 15.10 27.88 4.42
CA VAL A 115 15.23 27.53 2.99
C VAL A 115 15.97 28.66 2.31
N ALA A 116 17.28 28.49 2.17
CA ALA A 116 18.16 29.49 1.56
C ALA A 116 17.84 29.63 0.06
N GLU A 117 17.66 28.52 -0.64
CA GLU A 117 17.31 28.47 -2.05
C GLU A 117 16.30 27.35 -2.33
N LEU A 118 15.54 27.49 -3.41
CA LEU A 118 14.65 26.41 -3.83
C LEU A 118 15.44 25.37 -4.63
N PRO A 119 15.17 24.06 -4.45
CA PRO A 119 15.83 23.01 -5.21
C PRO A 119 15.53 23.16 -6.71
N SER A 120 16.55 22.93 -7.54
CA SER A 120 16.37 22.94 -8.99
C SER A 120 15.45 21.79 -9.46
N TYR A 121 14.99 21.88 -10.71
CA TYR A 121 14.26 20.81 -11.39
C TYR A 121 15.16 19.86 -12.19
N ARG A 122 16.50 19.98 -12.05
CA ARG A 122 17.41 19.06 -12.74
C ARG A 122 17.22 17.63 -12.24
N PRO A 123 17.32 16.61 -13.12
CA PRO A 123 17.09 15.21 -12.74
C PRO A 123 17.93 14.71 -11.56
N ASP A 124 19.19 15.15 -11.44
CA ASP A 124 20.13 14.78 -10.35
C ASP A 124 19.67 15.21 -8.95
N ILE A 125 18.80 16.22 -8.88
CA ILE A 125 18.22 16.73 -7.64
C ILE A 125 16.75 16.32 -7.51
N ALA A 126 15.94 16.57 -8.54
CA ALA A 126 14.49 16.45 -8.48
C ALA A 126 13.99 15.00 -8.36
N ALA A 127 14.73 14.02 -8.88
CA ALA A 127 14.34 12.61 -8.81
C ALA A 127 14.64 11.96 -7.44
N ASN A 128 15.44 12.60 -6.58
CA ASN A 128 15.78 12.11 -5.24
C ASN A 128 15.15 12.99 -4.16
N PRO A 129 14.14 12.51 -3.42
CA PRO A 129 13.49 13.31 -2.38
C PRO A 129 14.43 13.70 -1.23
N MET A 130 15.49 12.91 -1.01
CA MET A 130 16.50 13.19 0.02
C MET A 130 17.39 14.37 -0.37
N SER A 131 17.50 14.68 -1.67
CA SER A 131 18.20 15.84 -2.19
C SER A 131 17.27 17.04 -2.37
N ALA A 132 16.15 16.86 -3.08
CA ALA A 132 15.22 17.94 -3.39
C ALA A 132 14.62 18.59 -2.13
N PHE A 133 14.38 17.82 -1.08
CA PHE A 133 13.72 18.29 0.14
C PHE A 133 14.61 18.20 1.37
N ILE A 134 15.93 18.30 1.19
CA ILE A 134 16.93 18.19 2.27
C ILE A 134 16.69 19.19 3.42
N ASP A 135 16.17 20.38 3.09
CA ASP A 135 15.85 21.42 4.07
C ASP A 135 14.59 21.10 4.89
N LEU A 136 13.67 20.28 4.36
CA LEU A 136 12.45 19.91 5.10
C LEU A 136 12.80 18.95 6.25
N PRO A 137 12.30 19.20 7.48
CA PRO A 137 12.51 18.30 8.59
C PRO A 137 12.03 16.87 8.27
N VAL A 138 12.87 15.88 8.53
CA VAL A 138 12.55 14.45 8.28
C VAL A 138 11.30 14.03 9.05
N LYS A 139 11.19 14.41 10.33
CA LYS A 139 9.99 14.16 11.14
C LYS A 139 8.72 14.71 10.51
N ALA A 140 8.78 15.93 9.98
CA ALA A 140 7.64 16.57 9.31
C ALA A 140 7.19 15.79 8.08
N ARG A 141 8.16 15.38 7.25
CA ARG A 141 7.91 14.54 6.07
C ARG A 141 7.33 13.19 6.46
N PHE A 142 7.89 12.53 7.48
CA PHE A 142 7.39 11.24 7.91
C PHE A 142 5.96 11.33 8.48
N LYS A 143 5.68 12.32 9.34
CA LYS A 143 4.32 12.58 9.83
C LYS A 143 3.33 12.83 8.69
N PHE A 144 3.72 13.59 7.67
CA PHE A 144 2.90 13.81 6.49
C PHE A 144 2.55 12.50 5.75
N LEU A 145 3.54 11.63 5.54
CA LEU A 145 3.33 10.34 4.87
C LEU A 145 2.43 9.40 5.70
N LEU A 146 2.57 9.42 7.03
CA LEU A 146 1.80 8.58 7.95
C LEU A 146 0.37 9.08 8.20
N ASP A 147 0.16 10.39 8.22
CA ASP A 147 -1.15 11.03 8.45
C ASP A 147 -2.24 10.50 7.52
N ASN A 148 -1.85 10.04 6.32
CA ASN A 148 -2.73 9.27 5.44
C ASN A 148 -1.96 8.13 4.74
N ALA A 149 -1.33 7.25 5.53
CA ALA A 149 -0.47 6.18 4.99
C ALA A 149 -1.19 5.26 3.99
N GLN A 150 -2.50 5.00 4.15
CA GLN A 150 -3.28 4.26 3.15
C GLN A 150 -3.22 4.94 1.79
N ASN A 151 -3.36 6.27 1.70
CA ASN A 151 -3.27 6.98 0.42
C ASN A 151 -1.85 6.92 -0.18
N THR A 152 -0.82 7.13 0.65
CA THR A 152 0.59 7.00 0.24
C THR A 152 0.87 5.60 -0.32
N VAL A 153 0.42 4.55 0.37
CA VAL A 153 0.60 3.15 -0.07
C VAL A 153 -0.27 2.85 -1.29
N MET A 154 -1.52 3.32 -1.34
CA MET A 154 -2.37 3.20 -2.52
C MET A 154 -1.72 3.83 -3.76
N ALA A 155 -1.00 4.94 -3.63
CA ALA A 155 -0.36 5.59 -4.77
C ALA A 155 0.60 4.66 -5.51
N PHE A 156 1.33 3.78 -4.80
CA PHE A 156 2.21 2.80 -5.42
C PHE A 156 1.65 1.37 -5.51
N ILE A 157 0.45 1.08 -4.98
CA ILE A 157 -0.24 -0.21 -5.13
C ILE A 157 -1.35 -0.16 -6.21
N LYS A 158 -2.03 0.98 -6.33
CA LYS A 158 -3.11 1.24 -7.31
C LYS A 158 -2.65 2.12 -8.47
N GLY A 159 -1.53 2.85 -8.32
CA GLY A 159 -1.03 3.78 -9.32
C GLY A 159 -0.56 3.15 -10.63
N PRO A 160 -0.09 3.98 -11.57
CA PRO A 160 0.20 3.57 -12.94
C PRO A 160 1.24 2.45 -13.07
N VAL A 161 2.16 2.32 -12.12
CA VAL A 161 3.17 1.24 -12.09
C VAL A 161 2.53 -0.13 -11.93
N CYS A 162 1.45 -0.25 -11.16
CA CYS A 162 0.78 -1.51 -10.84
C CYS A 162 -0.30 -1.87 -11.88
N ARG A 163 0.07 -1.74 -13.16
CA ARG A 163 -0.73 -2.22 -14.30
C ARG A 163 -0.04 -3.44 -14.92
N GLY A 164 -0.67 -4.60 -14.78
CA GLY A 164 -0.18 -5.87 -15.31
C GLY A 164 0.65 -6.69 -14.30
N GLN A 165 0.83 -7.97 -14.61
CA GLN A 165 1.44 -8.96 -13.72
C GLN A 165 2.90 -8.64 -13.38
N LEU A 166 3.72 -8.23 -14.36
CA LEU A 166 5.14 -7.93 -14.14
C LEU A 166 5.40 -6.96 -12.97
N ALA A 167 4.47 -6.02 -12.75
CA ALA A 167 4.56 -5.04 -11.68
C ALA A 167 4.07 -5.54 -10.32
N LEU A 168 3.23 -6.58 -10.27
CA LEU A 168 2.63 -7.09 -9.04
C LEU A 168 3.21 -8.42 -8.60
N ASN A 169 3.99 -9.09 -9.45
CA ASN A 169 4.77 -10.30 -9.13
C ASN A 169 5.98 -10.00 -8.21
N VAL A 170 5.86 -9.01 -7.32
CA VAL A 170 6.81 -8.57 -6.28
C VAL A 170 6.22 -8.65 -4.89
N ILE A 171 4.94 -8.95 -4.74
CA ILE A 171 4.26 -8.96 -3.44
C ILE A 171 3.47 -10.26 -3.27
N ASN A 172 3.34 -10.70 -2.02
CA ASN A 172 2.44 -11.80 -1.67
C ASN A 172 0.98 -11.34 -1.78
N ASP A 173 0.07 -12.29 -1.96
CA ASP A 173 -1.36 -11.98 -2.12
C ASP A 173 -2.01 -11.40 -0.87
N ARG A 174 -1.42 -11.64 0.31
CA ARG A 174 -1.78 -10.96 1.55
C ARG A 174 -0.53 -10.69 2.39
N PHE A 175 -0.34 -9.44 2.81
CA PHE A 175 0.66 -9.07 3.81
C PHE A 175 0.21 -7.85 4.62
N TRP A 176 0.75 -7.74 5.84
CA TRP A 176 0.49 -6.61 6.72
C TRP A 176 1.62 -5.59 6.64
N VAL A 177 1.29 -4.31 6.74
CA VAL A 177 2.26 -3.21 6.78
C VAL A 177 2.08 -2.45 8.08
N PHE A 178 3.20 -2.22 8.74
CA PHE A 178 3.35 -1.38 9.93
C PHE A 178 4.37 -0.28 9.64
N PHE A 179 4.41 0.73 10.49
CA PHE A 179 5.31 1.87 10.35
C PHE A 179 6.10 2.09 11.62
N LEU A 180 7.35 2.56 11.49
CA LEU A 180 8.08 3.06 12.66
C LEU A 180 7.44 4.34 13.20
N ASP A 181 7.51 4.51 14.52
CA ASP A 181 7.04 5.72 15.19
C ASP A 181 7.89 6.93 14.78
N PRO A 182 7.30 7.99 14.18
CA PRO A 182 8.05 9.18 13.79
C PRO A 182 8.67 9.92 14.98
N GLU A 183 8.14 9.77 16.20
CA GLU A 183 8.76 10.34 17.40
C GLU A 183 10.03 9.59 17.80
N LYS A 184 10.13 8.29 17.47
CA LYS A 184 11.31 7.47 17.75
C LYS A 184 12.37 7.56 16.64
N ALA A 185 11.96 8.00 15.45
CA ALA A 185 12.86 8.30 14.34
C ALA A 185 13.37 9.76 14.33
N ASP A 186 12.83 10.63 15.19
CA ASP A 186 13.20 12.05 15.27
C ASP A 186 14.42 12.29 16.16
N LEU A 187 15.57 11.82 15.68
CA LEU A 187 16.84 11.95 16.36
C LEU A 187 17.86 12.65 15.45
N PRO A 188 18.66 13.61 15.95
CA PRO A 188 19.69 14.27 15.16
C PRO A 188 20.61 13.29 14.43
N GLU A 189 20.97 12.18 15.07
CA GLU A 189 21.83 11.13 14.54
C GLU A 189 21.18 10.38 13.36
N VAL A 190 19.86 10.14 13.41
CA VAL A 190 19.11 9.51 12.32
C VAL A 190 19.00 10.47 11.13
N ASN A 191 18.74 11.75 11.40
CA ASN A 191 18.66 12.78 10.37
C ASN A 191 20.02 12.99 9.67
N GLU A 192 21.10 13.03 10.45
CA GLU A 192 22.47 13.12 9.92
C GLU A 192 22.87 11.87 9.15
N PHE A 193 22.46 10.69 9.63
CA PHE A 193 22.62 9.45 8.87
C PHE A 193 21.96 9.56 7.50
N TYR A 194 20.68 9.95 7.39
CA TYR A 194 20.03 10.09 6.09
C TYR A 194 20.72 11.11 5.17
N ARG A 195 21.17 12.25 5.74
CA ARG A 195 21.96 13.25 4.99
C ARG A 195 23.27 12.68 4.45
N SER A 196 24.00 11.92 5.26
CA SER A 196 25.24 11.25 4.83
C SER A 196 25.01 10.21 3.73
N GLN A 197 23.80 9.67 3.62
CA GLN A 197 23.44 8.62 2.67
C GLN A 197 22.77 9.14 1.39
N VAL A 198 22.60 10.45 1.19
CA VAL A 198 21.89 11.03 0.04
C VAL A 198 22.36 10.45 -1.31
N ASP A 199 23.67 10.25 -1.49
CA ASP A 199 24.25 9.67 -2.71
C ASP A 199 23.97 8.17 -2.90
N ASN A 200 23.81 7.42 -1.81
CA ASN A 200 23.43 6.00 -1.86
C ASN A 200 21.90 5.83 -1.99
N LEU A 201 21.12 6.86 -1.63
CA LEU A 201 19.66 6.87 -1.67
C LEU A 201 19.08 7.31 -3.03
N LYS A 202 19.93 7.56 -4.02
CA LYS A 202 19.55 7.88 -5.40
C LYS A 202 18.67 6.79 -6.01
N LEU A 203 17.73 7.21 -6.85
CA LEU A 203 16.74 6.35 -7.49
C LEU A 203 16.97 6.25 -9.00
N PRO A 204 16.58 5.12 -9.63
CA PRO A 204 16.73 4.91 -11.08
C PRO A 204 16.20 6.02 -11.98
N ALA A 205 15.14 6.71 -11.54
CA ALA A 205 14.47 7.76 -12.30
C ALA A 205 15.33 9.02 -12.54
N GLU A 206 16.50 9.14 -11.90
CA GLU A 206 17.52 10.17 -12.19
C GLU A 206 18.12 10.00 -13.60
N GLN A 207 18.11 8.79 -14.17
CA GLN A 207 18.72 8.54 -15.48
C GLN A 207 17.73 8.76 -16.63
N GLU A 208 18.06 9.71 -17.49
CA GLU A 208 17.36 9.91 -18.77
C GLU A 208 17.72 8.83 -19.81
N ASN A 209 18.91 8.21 -19.70
CA ASN A 209 19.36 7.18 -20.63
C ASN A 209 19.24 5.77 -20.03
N THR A 210 18.16 5.08 -20.39
CA THR A 210 17.82 3.71 -19.98
C THR A 210 18.25 2.64 -20.98
N ALA A 211 19.09 2.98 -21.97
CA ALA A 211 19.53 2.07 -23.03
C ALA A 211 20.44 0.92 -22.55
N LEU A 212 21.04 1.01 -21.35
CA LEU A 212 21.96 0.01 -20.79
C LEU A 212 21.48 -0.53 -19.42
N PRO A 213 20.39 -1.32 -19.38
CA PRO A 213 19.70 -1.68 -18.14
C PRO A 213 20.56 -2.47 -17.15
N LEU A 214 21.44 -3.35 -17.64
CA LEU A 214 22.31 -4.19 -16.79
C LEU A 214 23.36 -3.36 -16.04
N SER A 215 24.02 -2.41 -16.71
CA SER A 215 25.05 -1.55 -16.09
C SER A 215 24.46 -0.64 -15.02
N ASN A 216 23.28 -0.09 -15.30
CA ASN A 216 22.53 0.75 -14.36
C ASN A 216 22.10 -0.08 -13.15
N TRP A 217 21.59 -1.30 -13.36
CA TRP A 217 21.22 -2.19 -12.26
C TRP A 217 22.41 -2.53 -11.35
N VAL A 218 23.58 -2.88 -11.91
CA VAL A 218 24.79 -3.16 -11.11
C VAL A 218 25.16 -1.95 -10.23
N ARG A 219 25.12 -0.74 -10.81
CA ARG A 219 25.44 0.49 -10.07
C ARG A 219 24.47 0.74 -8.91
N TYR A 220 23.16 0.63 -9.15
CA TYR A 220 22.14 0.82 -8.12
C TYR A 220 22.15 -0.30 -7.07
N SER A 221 22.45 -1.54 -7.48
CA SER A 221 22.66 -2.66 -6.56
C SER A 221 23.83 -2.37 -5.62
N LEU A 222 24.96 -1.86 -6.13
CA LEU A 222 26.10 -1.45 -5.29
C LEU A 222 25.76 -0.27 -4.36
N GLN A 223 25.01 0.73 -4.83
CA GLN A 223 24.54 1.84 -3.99
C GLN A 223 23.64 1.34 -2.85
N GLN A 224 22.67 0.48 -3.17
CA GLN A 224 21.78 -0.11 -2.18
C GLN A 224 22.56 -0.99 -1.19
N SER A 225 23.53 -1.80 -1.64
CA SER A 225 24.38 -2.58 -0.74
C SER A 225 25.16 -1.68 0.23
N ARG A 226 25.76 -0.58 -0.24
CA ARG A 226 26.45 0.40 0.62
C ARG A 226 25.51 1.05 1.62
N TYR A 227 24.30 1.42 1.18
CA TYR A 227 23.28 1.97 2.08
C TYR A 227 22.87 0.95 3.16
N LEU A 228 22.59 -0.29 2.77
CA LEU A 228 22.20 -1.36 3.71
C LEU A 228 23.33 -1.69 4.69
N GLU A 229 24.59 -1.65 4.26
CA GLU A 229 25.76 -1.78 5.13
C GLU A 229 25.85 -0.64 6.15
N ALA A 230 25.82 0.61 5.68
CA ALA A 230 25.82 1.77 6.56
C ALA A 230 24.62 1.78 7.52
N LYS A 231 23.43 1.41 7.03
CA LYS A 231 22.21 1.28 7.83
C LYS A 231 22.40 0.21 8.89
N SER A 232 22.88 -0.97 8.51
CA SER A 232 23.12 -2.09 9.44
C SER A 232 24.12 -1.70 10.53
N GLU A 233 25.22 -1.03 10.18
CA GLU A 233 26.20 -0.54 11.15
C GLU A 233 25.57 0.47 12.13
N PHE A 234 24.83 1.44 11.61
CA PHE A 234 24.12 2.43 12.41
C PHE A 234 23.13 1.77 13.38
N ILE A 235 22.23 0.91 12.88
CA ILE A 235 21.22 0.27 13.73
C ILE A 235 21.82 -0.75 14.70
N ASN A 236 22.93 -1.42 14.37
CA ASN A 236 23.64 -2.30 15.31
C ASN A 236 24.23 -1.53 16.49
N GLN A 237 24.74 -0.31 16.23
CA GLN A 237 25.22 0.58 17.30
C GLN A 237 24.06 1.12 18.12
N TRP A 238 22.99 1.53 17.45
CA TRP A 238 21.79 2.10 18.08
C TRP A 238 21.10 1.10 19.01
N PHE A 239 20.81 -0.11 18.51
CA PHE A 239 20.13 -1.16 19.26
C PHE A 239 21.12 -2.08 20.00
N LYS A 240 22.29 -1.57 20.38
CA LYS A 240 23.33 -2.37 21.03
C LYS A 240 22.76 -3.11 22.24
N ASN A 241 23.04 -4.41 22.32
CA ASN A 241 22.50 -5.34 23.34
C ASN A 241 20.96 -5.47 23.34
N GLY A 242 20.30 -5.12 22.23
CA GLY A 242 18.86 -5.17 22.07
C GLY A 242 18.09 -4.04 22.73
N THR A 243 18.79 -3.04 23.28
CA THR A 243 18.18 -1.88 23.93
C THR A 243 17.22 -1.19 22.95
N HIS A 244 15.98 -0.93 23.36
CA HIS A 244 14.93 -0.32 22.54
C HIS A 244 14.41 -1.13 21.35
N LEU A 245 14.88 -2.37 21.12
CA LEU A 245 14.32 -3.23 20.08
C LEU A 245 13.11 -4.01 20.62
N THR A 246 12.00 -3.30 20.84
CA THR A 246 10.72 -3.90 21.25
C THR A 246 9.61 -3.51 20.27
N THR A 247 8.39 -4.01 20.48
CA THR A 247 7.23 -3.63 19.65
C THR A 247 6.83 -2.17 19.81
N ASP A 248 7.35 -1.48 20.83
CA ASP A 248 7.09 -0.07 21.07
C ASP A 248 7.60 0.81 19.92
N ILE A 249 8.61 0.40 19.15
CA ILE A 249 9.12 1.17 18.01
C ILE A 249 8.09 1.37 16.88
N ILE A 250 6.98 0.62 16.94
CA ILE A 250 5.92 0.65 15.94
C ILE A 250 4.92 1.73 16.29
N TRP A 251 4.64 2.57 15.30
CA TRP A 251 3.65 3.63 15.37
C TRP A 251 2.27 3.04 15.64
N ASP A 252 1.61 3.52 16.70
CA ASP A 252 0.28 3.10 17.14
C ASP A 252 -0.84 4.00 16.60
N GLY A 253 -0.52 4.87 15.64
CA GLY A 253 -1.47 5.86 15.12
C GLY A 253 -1.68 7.06 16.04
N ALA A 254 -0.80 7.27 17.03
CA ALA A 254 -1.04 8.20 18.15
C ALA A 254 -2.41 7.95 18.82
N GLY A 255 -2.82 6.67 18.87
CA GLY A 255 -4.09 6.20 19.42
C GLY A 255 -5.35 6.60 18.65
N THR A 256 -5.26 7.31 17.52
CA THR A 256 -6.44 7.82 16.80
C THR A 256 -6.41 7.60 15.28
N ASN A 257 -5.23 7.40 14.68
CA ASN A 257 -5.10 7.26 13.23
C ASN A 257 -5.15 5.79 12.79
N PRO A 258 -6.19 5.34 12.07
CA PRO A 258 -6.31 3.95 11.61
C PRO A 258 -5.27 3.55 10.54
N ASN A 259 -4.49 4.50 10.02
CA ASN A 259 -3.40 4.23 9.09
C ASN A 259 -2.16 3.57 9.74
N ALA A 260 -2.16 3.35 11.06
CA ALA A 260 -1.05 2.72 11.78
C ALA A 260 -0.73 1.29 11.32
N ALA A 261 -1.74 0.58 10.82
CA ALA A 261 -1.61 -0.74 10.25
C ALA A 261 -2.46 -0.84 8.99
N LEU A 262 -1.90 -1.46 7.95
CA LEU A 262 -2.57 -1.68 6.69
C LEU A 262 -2.49 -3.15 6.28
N THR A 263 -3.48 -3.62 5.55
CA THR A 263 -3.44 -4.90 4.83
C THR A 263 -3.46 -4.64 3.34
N ILE A 264 -2.51 -5.26 2.64
CA ILE A 264 -2.45 -5.22 1.19
C ILE A 264 -2.92 -6.58 0.68
N PHE A 265 -3.87 -6.54 -0.25
CA PHE A 265 -4.31 -7.70 -1.00
C PHE A 265 -3.89 -7.57 -2.46
N ARG A 266 -3.24 -8.60 -3.02
CA ARG A 266 -3.01 -8.70 -4.47
C ARG A 266 -4.06 -9.62 -5.05
N HIS A 267 -4.66 -9.18 -6.16
CA HIS A 267 -5.66 -9.90 -6.94
C HIS A 267 -5.08 -10.12 -8.34
N PHE A 268 -4.07 -10.99 -8.43
CA PHE A 268 -3.29 -11.29 -9.64
C PHE A 268 -2.57 -10.09 -10.29
N ASP A 269 -3.28 -9.31 -11.10
CA ASP A 269 -2.79 -8.14 -11.86
C ASP A 269 -3.43 -6.82 -11.38
N SER A 270 -4.07 -6.84 -10.21
CA SER A 270 -4.50 -5.67 -9.45
C SER A 270 -4.25 -5.87 -7.96
N ALA A 271 -4.44 -4.83 -7.16
CA ALA A 271 -4.24 -4.89 -5.72
C ALA A 271 -5.10 -3.86 -4.99
N SER A 272 -5.28 -4.05 -3.69
CA SER A 272 -6.08 -3.23 -2.79
C SER A 272 -5.32 -2.97 -1.49
N VAL A 273 -5.58 -1.81 -0.88
CA VAL A 273 -5.00 -1.42 0.40
C VAL A 273 -6.14 -1.06 1.33
N VAL A 274 -6.23 -1.74 2.46
CA VAL A 274 -7.26 -1.49 3.47
C VAL A 274 -6.62 -1.19 4.82
N GLN A 275 -7.30 -0.41 5.64
CA GLN A 275 -6.86 -0.10 7.00
C GLN A 275 -7.10 -1.31 7.93
N GLY A 276 -6.18 -1.50 8.87
CA GLY A 276 -6.21 -2.56 9.86
C GLY A 276 -5.55 -3.87 9.42
N LEU A 277 -5.61 -4.86 10.30
CA LEU A 277 -5.06 -6.20 10.14
C LEU A 277 -6.18 -7.16 9.72
N VAL A 278 -6.48 -7.15 8.42
CA VAL A 278 -7.60 -7.88 7.80
C VAL A 278 -7.14 -9.27 7.36
N GLY A 279 -7.98 -10.27 7.63
CA GLY A 279 -7.68 -11.69 7.41
C GLY A 279 -6.78 -12.31 8.48
N GLU A 280 -6.48 -13.59 8.30
CA GLU A 280 -5.56 -14.34 9.16
C GLU A 280 -4.11 -13.81 9.04
N PRO A 281 -3.25 -14.03 10.06
CA PRO A 281 -1.84 -13.67 9.99
C PRO A 281 -1.18 -14.14 8.68
N PRO A 282 -0.57 -13.23 7.90
CA PRO A 282 -0.02 -13.53 6.58
C PRO A 282 1.35 -14.24 6.65
N LYS A 283 1.81 -14.71 5.48
CA LYS A 283 3.16 -15.25 5.32
C LYS A 283 4.23 -14.21 5.68
N THR A 284 4.05 -12.95 5.27
CA THR A 284 5.02 -11.87 5.50
C THR A 284 4.35 -10.62 6.03
N ALA A 285 5.12 -9.76 6.69
CA ALA A 285 4.73 -8.41 7.03
C ALA A 285 5.91 -7.46 6.85
N TRP A 286 5.63 -6.19 6.55
CA TRP A 286 6.64 -5.17 6.34
C TRP A 286 6.56 -4.11 7.44
N ILE A 287 7.72 -3.65 7.90
CA ILE A 287 7.83 -2.47 8.76
C ILE A 287 8.54 -1.39 7.96
N MET A 288 7.84 -0.29 7.67
CA MET A 288 8.37 0.81 6.88
C MET A 288 8.85 1.95 7.78
N ASP A 289 10.11 2.32 7.59
CA ASP A 289 10.64 3.59 8.10
C ASP A 289 10.42 4.72 7.09
N TYR A 290 10.80 5.94 7.49
CA TYR A 290 10.66 7.13 6.66
C TYR A 290 11.33 6.99 5.28
N ALA A 291 12.61 6.60 5.26
CA ALA A 291 13.37 6.52 4.01
C ALA A 291 12.80 5.45 3.09
N LEU A 292 12.40 4.30 3.62
CA LEU A 292 11.79 3.23 2.84
C LEU A 292 10.47 3.70 2.21
N LEU A 293 9.57 4.30 3.00
CA LEU A 293 8.27 4.75 2.52
C LEU A 293 8.41 5.84 1.43
N GLU A 294 9.28 6.83 1.65
CA GLU A 294 9.48 7.91 0.68
C GLU A 294 10.14 7.43 -0.61
N ARG A 295 11.12 6.51 -0.52
CA ARG A 295 11.78 5.94 -1.71
C ARG A 295 10.85 5.08 -2.54
N ILE A 296 9.97 4.28 -1.91
CA ILE A 296 8.96 3.52 -2.65
C ILE A 296 8.05 4.49 -3.40
N HIS A 297 7.59 5.57 -2.76
CA HIS A 297 6.77 6.59 -3.42
C HIS A 297 7.47 7.21 -4.64
N TYR A 298 8.72 7.64 -4.52
CA TYR A 298 9.42 8.24 -5.66
C TYR A 298 9.77 7.24 -6.75
N LEU A 299 10.09 5.99 -6.39
CA LEU A 299 10.36 4.95 -7.37
C LEU A 299 9.11 4.60 -8.20
N LEU A 300 7.97 4.46 -7.53
CA LEU A 300 6.77 3.84 -8.07
C LEU A 300 5.67 4.83 -8.47
N VAL A 301 5.76 6.09 -8.03
CA VAL A 301 4.73 7.11 -8.23
C VAL A 301 5.30 8.34 -8.91
N ALA A 302 6.13 9.12 -8.20
CA ALA A 302 6.60 10.40 -8.71
C ALA A 302 7.59 10.22 -9.87
N GLY A 303 8.50 9.24 -9.76
CA GLY A 303 9.52 8.95 -10.76
C GLY A 303 9.11 7.92 -11.81
N PHE A 304 7.98 7.23 -11.60
CA PHE A 304 7.54 6.20 -12.52
C PHE A 304 7.00 6.79 -13.81
N ASP A 305 7.60 6.36 -14.92
CA ASP A 305 7.29 6.86 -16.24
C ASP A 305 6.54 5.79 -17.05
N VAL A 306 5.24 5.99 -17.20
CA VAL A 306 4.33 5.08 -17.92
C VAL A 306 4.69 4.98 -19.41
N TYR A 307 5.28 6.02 -19.98
CA TYR A 307 5.73 6.05 -21.38
C TYR A 307 7.22 5.67 -21.50
N GLY A 308 7.86 5.30 -20.38
CA GLY A 308 9.25 4.87 -20.33
C GLY A 308 9.46 3.56 -21.07
N ASN A 309 10.68 3.32 -21.55
CA ASN A 309 11.01 2.07 -22.23
C ASN A 309 11.06 0.88 -21.26
N PHE A 310 11.17 -0.32 -21.83
CA PHE A 310 11.24 -1.57 -21.07
C PHE A 310 12.39 -1.57 -20.02
N GLY A 311 13.52 -0.94 -20.34
CA GLY A 311 14.65 -0.81 -19.41
C GLY A 311 14.30 -0.07 -18.12
N HIS A 312 13.54 1.02 -18.23
CA HIS A 312 13.03 1.76 -17.05
C HIS A 312 12.15 0.88 -16.16
N GLN A 313 11.19 0.18 -16.77
CA GLN A 313 10.26 -0.68 -16.05
C GLN A 313 11.00 -1.84 -15.36
N LEU A 314 11.98 -2.45 -16.04
CA LEU A 314 12.79 -3.53 -15.50
C LEU A 314 13.64 -3.07 -14.31
N ILE A 315 14.35 -1.94 -14.41
CA ILE A 315 15.18 -1.45 -13.29
C ILE A 315 14.31 -1.09 -12.08
N THR A 316 13.18 -0.42 -12.32
CA THR A 316 12.20 -0.09 -11.27
C THR A 316 11.75 -1.35 -10.54
N ARG A 317 11.37 -2.38 -11.31
CA ARG A 317 10.92 -3.67 -10.80
C ARG A 317 12.02 -4.40 -10.01
N MET A 318 13.27 -4.39 -10.47
CA MET A 318 14.38 -5.01 -9.75
C MET A 318 14.73 -4.26 -8.45
N PHE A 319 14.64 -2.93 -8.48
CA PHE A 319 14.89 -2.11 -7.29
C PHE A 319 13.80 -2.30 -6.23
N MET A 320 12.56 -2.56 -6.65
CA MET A 320 11.47 -2.85 -5.72
C MET A 320 11.70 -4.11 -4.87
N ASP A 321 12.39 -5.13 -5.39
CA ASP A 321 12.76 -6.30 -4.58
C ASP A 321 13.64 -5.91 -3.38
N PHE A 322 14.56 -4.96 -3.57
CA PHE A 322 15.40 -4.47 -2.47
C PHE A 322 14.58 -3.74 -1.41
N LEU A 323 13.66 -2.87 -1.81
CA LEU A 323 12.82 -2.11 -0.90
C LEU A 323 11.86 -3.03 -0.13
N ARG A 324 11.29 -4.03 -0.80
CA ARG A 324 10.50 -5.07 -0.14
C ARG A 324 11.32 -5.84 0.90
N MET A 325 12.48 -6.35 0.51
CA MET A 325 13.36 -7.10 1.41
C MET A 325 13.78 -6.26 2.62
N GLU A 326 13.99 -4.96 2.44
CA GLU A 326 14.27 -4.02 3.54
C GLU A 326 13.10 -3.97 4.54
N GLY A 327 11.86 -3.80 4.05
CA GLY A 327 10.66 -3.80 4.90
C GLY A 327 10.40 -5.13 5.61
N GLU A 328 10.63 -6.25 4.91
CA GLU A 328 10.54 -7.61 5.44
C GLU A 328 11.60 -7.88 6.51
N SER A 329 12.83 -7.44 6.27
CA SER A 329 13.94 -7.59 7.22
C SER A 329 13.71 -6.77 8.50
N ASN A 330 13.10 -5.58 8.39
CA ASN A 330 12.72 -4.80 9.57
C ASN A 330 11.72 -5.57 10.46
N PHE A 331 10.75 -6.30 9.88
CA PHE A 331 9.86 -7.19 10.64
C PHE A 331 10.62 -8.34 11.29
N VAL A 332 11.47 -9.03 10.52
CA VAL A 332 12.26 -10.16 11.00
C VAL A 332 13.24 -9.74 12.12
N ALA A 333 13.70 -8.49 12.14
CA ALA A 333 14.57 -7.97 13.19
C ALA A 333 13.94 -8.05 14.60
N LEU A 334 12.61 -7.99 14.71
CA LEU A 334 11.90 -8.13 15.99
C LEU A 334 11.82 -9.59 16.48
N LEU A 335 12.06 -10.58 15.61
CA LEU A 335 12.07 -12.00 15.97
C LEU A 335 13.35 -12.38 16.74
N PRO A 336 13.32 -13.50 17.49
CA PRO A 336 14.52 -14.10 18.08
C PRO A 336 15.64 -14.27 17.05
N ARG A 337 16.87 -13.91 17.45
CA ARG A 337 18.04 -13.79 16.57
C ARG A 337 18.35 -15.08 15.79
N ASP A 338 18.21 -16.22 16.45
CA ASP A 338 18.48 -17.55 15.95
C ASP A 338 17.53 -18.01 14.84
N MET A 339 16.26 -17.58 14.85
CA MET A 339 15.30 -17.97 13.83
C MET A 339 15.23 -17.03 12.61
N ARG A 340 15.79 -15.82 12.70
CA ARG A 340 15.64 -14.77 11.65
C ARG A 340 16.02 -15.24 10.25
N HIS A 341 17.19 -15.89 10.13
CA HIS A 341 17.68 -16.38 8.85
C HIS A 341 16.79 -17.50 8.30
N GLN A 342 16.35 -18.42 9.15
CA GLN A 342 15.45 -19.51 8.76
C GLN A 342 14.10 -18.97 8.29
N GLU A 343 13.53 -18.01 9.03
CA GLU A 343 12.26 -17.37 8.69
C GLU A 343 12.36 -16.65 7.34
N LEU A 344 13.36 -15.78 7.17
CA LEU A 344 13.55 -15.04 5.91
C LEU A 344 13.80 -16.01 4.75
N SER A 345 14.67 -17.01 4.92
CA SER A 345 14.96 -18.02 3.88
C SER A 345 13.71 -18.81 3.48
N SER A 346 12.79 -19.08 4.42
CA SER A 346 11.55 -19.80 4.13
C SER A 346 10.61 -19.03 3.19
N TRP A 347 10.75 -17.70 3.10
CA TRP A 347 9.92 -16.86 2.23
C TRP A 347 10.34 -16.87 0.77
N TYR A 348 11.58 -17.30 0.53
CA TYR A 348 12.24 -17.27 -0.76
C TYR A 348 12.90 -18.62 -1.02
N GLN A 349 12.10 -19.64 -1.31
CA GLN A 349 12.63 -20.96 -1.63
C GLN A 349 13.13 -20.99 -3.08
N ASN A 350 14.08 -21.88 -3.39
CA ASN A 350 14.57 -22.12 -4.76
C ASN A 350 15.01 -20.85 -5.53
N GLN A 351 15.63 -19.89 -4.84
CA GLN A 351 16.07 -18.64 -5.45
C GLN A 351 17.11 -18.86 -6.54
N SER A 352 17.11 -17.99 -7.55
CA SER A 352 18.21 -17.91 -8.51
C SER A 352 19.53 -17.56 -7.80
N VAL A 353 20.65 -18.10 -8.29
CA VAL A 353 22.01 -17.85 -7.75
C VAL A 353 22.34 -16.35 -7.68
N GLN A 354 21.84 -15.54 -8.62
CA GLN A 354 22.07 -14.09 -8.62
C GLN A 354 21.32 -13.35 -7.50
N PHE A 355 20.14 -13.84 -7.12
CA PHE A 355 19.35 -13.30 -6.02
C PHE A 355 19.89 -13.80 -4.68
N SER A 356 20.34 -15.05 -4.60
CA SER A 356 21.09 -15.54 -3.45
C SER A 356 22.39 -14.79 -3.29
N ASP A 357 23.16 -14.52 -4.35
CA ASP A 357 24.39 -13.72 -4.30
C ASP A 357 24.10 -12.27 -3.88
N PHE A 358 22.94 -11.69 -4.22
CA PHE A 358 22.56 -10.37 -3.73
C PHE A 358 22.21 -10.40 -2.23
N LEU A 359 21.43 -11.38 -1.79
CA LEU A 359 21.14 -11.63 -0.37
C LEU A 359 22.40 -12.00 0.44
N GLN A 360 23.35 -12.67 -0.21
CA GLN A 360 24.62 -13.16 0.35
C GLN A 360 25.79 -12.21 0.13
N ARG A 361 25.63 -11.11 -0.63
CA ARG A 361 26.67 -10.08 -0.78
C ARG A 361 26.77 -9.30 0.53
N ASN A 362 27.39 -9.93 1.51
CA ASN A 362 28.24 -9.45 2.61
C ASN A 362 27.88 -8.13 3.29
N VAL A 363 26.64 -7.66 3.23
CA VAL A 363 26.15 -6.68 4.19
C VAL A 363 26.11 -7.41 5.52
N LYS A 364 26.98 -7.02 6.45
CA LYS A 364 26.97 -7.57 7.81
C LYS A 364 25.53 -7.44 8.34
N PRO A 365 24.82 -8.55 8.62
CA PRO A 365 23.41 -8.48 8.94
C PRO A 365 23.22 -7.75 10.26
N PHE A 366 22.01 -7.23 10.47
CA PHE A 366 21.60 -6.75 11.78
C PHE A 366 21.62 -7.92 12.78
N ASP A 367 22.38 -7.77 13.86
CA ASP A 367 22.77 -8.90 14.70
C ASP A 367 22.48 -8.69 16.20
N GLN A 368 21.80 -7.59 16.55
CA GLN A 368 21.41 -7.33 17.93
C GLN A 368 20.24 -8.23 18.36
N PRO A 369 20.23 -8.70 19.63
CA PRO A 369 19.10 -9.46 20.16
C PRO A 369 17.83 -8.60 20.20
N THR A 370 16.67 -9.24 20.10
CA THR A 370 15.38 -8.59 20.35
C THR A 370 15.11 -8.50 21.84
N SER A 371 14.50 -7.40 22.28
CA SER A 371 13.98 -7.22 23.63
C SER A 371 12.47 -7.49 23.71
N VAL A 372 11.88 -8.02 22.63
CA VAL A 372 10.53 -8.58 22.67
C VAL A 372 10.55 -9.88 23.46
N ASN A 373 9.78 -9.94 24.54
CA ASN A 373 9.66 -11.15 25.37
C ASN A 373 8.72 -12.16 24.70
N TYR A 374 9.25 -13.34 24.36
CA TYR A 374 8.50 -14.47 23.79
C TYR A 374 8.28 -15.56 24.84
N VAL A 375 7.10 -16.17 24.85
CA VAL A 375 6.73 -17.23 25.81
C VAL A 375 6.21 -18.51 25.14
N THR A 376 6.02 -18.49 23.82
CA THR A 376 5.52 -19.61 23.03
C THR A 376 6.59 -20.19 22.11
N ASP A 377 6.38 -21.44 21.67
CA ASP A 377 7.23 -22.09 20.65
C ASP A 377 6.96 -21.58 19.22
N ASN A 378 6.07 -20.59 19.05
CA ASN A 378 5.82 -19.93 17.78
C ASN A 378 6.00 -18.40 17.90
N PRO A 379 7.26 -17.92 17.95
CA PRO A 379 7.56 -16.50 18.16
C PRO A 379 6.96 -15.60 17.08
N LYS A 380 6.83 -16.07 15.84
CA LYS A 380 6.22 -15.28 14.75
C LYS A 380 4.74 -15.00 15.01
N GLN A 381 3.97 -16.03 15.37
CA GLN A 381 2.56 -15.86 15.71
C GLN A 381 2.39 -14.97 16.94
N GLU A 382 3.28 -15.13 17.93
CA GLU A 382 3.27 -14.28 19.12
C GLU A 382 3.63 -12.81 18.79
N LEU A 383 4.58 -12.58 17.89
CA LEU A 383 4.91 -11.24 17.40
C LEU A 383 3.71 -10.60 16.71
N PHE A 384 3.01 -11.32 15.84
CA PHE A 384 1.77 -10.82 15.22
C PHE A 384 0.72 -10.44 16.27
N ALA A 385 0.55 -11.25 17.32
CA ALA A 385 -0.38 -10.93 18.41
C ALA A 385 0.06 -9.67 19.19
N LYS A 386 1.35 -9.50 19.46
CA LYS A 386 1.89 -8.30 20.12
C LYS A 386 1.75 -7.05 19.25
N LEU A 387 2.01 -7.15 17.94
CA LEU A 387 1.81 -6.04 17.00
C LEU A 387 0.34 -5.67 16.86
N ARG A 388 -0.57 -6.65 16.78
CA ARG A 388 -2.02 -6.39 16.83
C ARG A 388 -2.41 -5.64 18.10
N LYS A 389 -1.86 -6.04 19.26
CA LYS A 389 -2.08 -5.34 20.54
C LYS A 389 -1.56 -3.90 20.50
N GLN A 390 -0.39 -3.65 19.89
CA GLN A 390 0.21 -2.32 19.75
C GLN A 390 -0.71 -1.34 19.01
N VAL A 391 -1.37 -1.78 17.94
CA VAL A 391 -2.26 -0.94 17.12
C VAL A 391 -3.74 -1.07 17.46
N GLN A 392 -4.09 -1.82 18.52
CA GLN A 392 -5.47 -2.24 18.80
C GLN A 392 -6.46 -1.08 18.94
N SER A 393 -6.01 0.06 19.46
CA SER A 393 -6.83 1.25 19.69
C SER A 393 -7.36 1.90 18.42
N VAL A 394 -6.69 1.67 17.28
CA VAL A 394 -7.03 2.27 15.98
C VAL A 394 -7.54 1.24 14.96
N LEU A 395 -7.65 -0.04 15.34
CA LEU A 395 -8.27 -1.06 14.50
C LEU A 395 -9.78 -0.85 14.41
N SER A 396 -10.34 -1.17 13.24
CA SER A 396 -11.77 -1.07 12.96
C SER A 396 -12.36 -2.44 12.63
N ASP A 397 -13.60 -2.67 13.07
CA ASP A 397 -14.37 -3.87 12.75
C ASP A 397 -15.08 -3.79 11.38
N ARG A 398 -14.76 -2.79 10.54
CA ARG A 398 -15.40 -2.56 9.24
C ARG A 398 -15.44 -3.81 8.35
N TYR A 399 -14.31 -4.50 8.24
CA TYR A 399 -14.16 -5.71 7.41
C TYR A 399 -14.45 -7.01 8.17
N VAL A 400 -14.61 -6.93 9.49
CA VAL A 400 -14.91 -8.09 10.34
C VAL A 400 -16.36 -8.50 10.10
N ILE A 401 -16.57 -9.81 10.00
CA ILE A 401 -17.91 -10.40 9.91
C ILE A 401 -18.50 -10.39 11.32
N THR A 402 -19.09 -9.27 11.70
CA THR A 402 -19.81 -9.06 12.96
C THR A 402 -20.90 -8.03 12.74
N GLN A 403 -21.93 -8.06 13.59
CA GLN A 403 -23.05 -7.11 13.54
C GLN A 403 -23.72 -7.07 12.15
N THR A 404 -23.76 -8.21 11.46
CA THR A 404 -24.34 -8.30 10.11
C THR A 404 -25.87 -8.30 10.14
N GLY A 405 -26.44 -8.61 11.29
CA GLY A 405 -27.87 -8.90 11.45
C GLY A 405 -28.21 -10.38 11.23
N PHE A 406 -27.21 -11.23 10.96
CA PHE A 406 -27.39 -12.68 10.86
C PHE A 406 -27.36 -13.34 12.24
N LYS A 407 -27.81 -14.58 12.29
CA LYS A 407 -27.62 -15.46 13.45
C LYS A 407 -26.13 -15.68 13.73
N ALA A 408 -25.78 -15.82 15.01
CA ALA A 408 -24.39 -15.93 15.44
C ALA A 408 -23.68 -17.16 14.84
N GLU A 409 -24.39 -18.28 14.68
CA GLU A 409 -23.90 -19.49 14.03
C GLU A 409 -23.60 -19.28 12.53
N HIS A 410 -24.34 -18.41 11.86
CA HIS A 410 -24.12 -18.07 10.45
C HIS A 410 -22.94 -17.13 10.29
N GLU A 411 -22.82 -16.10 11.15
CA GLU A 411 -21.60 -15.29 11.18
C GLU A 411 -20.37 -16.14 11.49
N PHE A 412 -20.49 -17.10 12.42
CA PHE A 412 -19.42 -18.04 12.75
C PHE A 412 -19.04 -18.91 11.54
N ALA A 413 -20.01 -19.48 10.84
CA ALA A 413 -19.78 -20.28 9.63
C ALA A 413 -19.09 -19.49 8.52
N LEU A 414 -19.47 -18.23 8.32
CA LEU A 414 -18.78 -17.34 7.36
C LEU A 414 -17.32 -17.09 7.76
N ARG A 415 -17.04 -16.84 9.05
CA ARG A 415 -15.66 -16.67 9.55
C ARG A 415 -14.80 -17.93 9.36
N GLN A 416 -15.39 -19.13 9.32
CA GLN A 416 -14.63 -20.36 9.06
C GLN A 416 -14.09 -20.44 7.63
N ILE A 417 -14.59 -19.64 6.68
CA ILE A 417 -14.08 -19.61 5.31
C ILE A 417 -12.60 -19.18 5.27
N ASP A 418 -12.17 -18.29 6.18
CA ASP A 418 -10.77 -17.83 6.29
C ASP A 418 -9.77 -18.94 6.63
N HIS A 419 -10.25 -20.08 7.13
CA HIS A 419 -9.44 -21.24 7.48
C HIS A 419 -9.37 -22.29 6.37
N LEU A 420 -10.10 -22.10 5.26
CA LEU A 420 -10.03 -23.00 4.11
C LEU A 420 -8.70 -22.83 3.38
N ARG A 421 -8.04 -23.96 3.12
CA ARG A 421 -6.75 -24.02 2.43
C ARG A 421 -6.64 -25.28 1.57
N GLY A 422 -5.96 -25.16 0.44
CA GLY A 422 -5.53 -26.32 -0.36
C GLY A 422 -5.74 -26.14 -1.87
N GLU A 423 -5.23 -27.12 -2.62
CA GLU A 423 -5.21 -27.09 -4.09
C GLU A 423 -6.62 -27.09 -4.72
N GLY A 424 -7.63 -27.54 -3.97
CA GLY A 424 -9.02 -27.52 -4.39
C GLY A 424 -9.57 -26.11 -4.64
N LEU A 425 -8.89 -25.07 -4.14
CA LEU A 425 -9.28 -23.66 -4.33
C LEU A 425 -8.81 -23.08 -5.67
N LEU A 426 -7.91 -23.77 -6.40
CA LEU A 426 -7.35 -23.30 -7.68
C LEU A 426 -8.39 -22.78 -8.70
N PRO A 427 -9.58 -23.40 -8.86
CA PRO A 427 -10.56 -22.92 -9.82
C PRO A 427 -11.24 -21.60 -9.44
N ILE A 428 -11.23 -21.23 -8.15
CA ILE A 428 -11.86 -20.03 -7.62
C ILE A 428 -11.10 -18.80 -8.14
N PRO A 429 -11.78 -17.80 -8.72
CA PRO A 429 -11.13 -16.58 -9.17
C PRO A 429 -10.65 -15.72 -8.01
N GLN A 430 -9.84 -14.72 -8.32
CA GLN A 430 -9.19 -13.87 -7.32
C GLN A 430 -10.17 -13.11 -6.43
N LEU A 431 -11.29 -12.65 -7.00
CA LEU A 431 -12.30 -11.86 -6.33
C LEU A 431 -13.70 -12.34 -6.69
N MET A 432 -14.51 -12.66 -5.69
CA MET A 432 -15.95 -12.86 -5.83
C MET A 432 -16.68 -11.95 -4.85
N MET A 433 -17.83 -11.40 -5.25
CA MET A 433 -18.69 -10.66 -4.32
C MET A 433 -19.95 -11.46 -4.04
N LEU A 434 -20.33 -11.51 -2.77
CA LEU A 434 -21.47 -12.27 -2.28
C LEU A 434 -22.46 -11.31 -1.64
N MET A 435 -23.68 -11.27 -2.16
CA MET A 435 -24.79 -10.57 -1.51
C MET A 435 -25.61 -11.60 -0.73
N ILE A 436 -25.70 -11.43 0.59
CA ILE A 436 -26.46 -12.32 1.46
C ILE A 436 -27.65 -11.58 2.06
N GLU A 437 -28.86 -12.05 1.77
CA GLU A 437 -30.09 -11.52 2.35
C GLU A 437 -30.32 -12.12 3.75
N SER A 438 -30.37 -11.28 4.78
CA SER A 438 -30.73 -11.72 6.15
C SER A 438 -32.17 -12.24 6.22
N GLU A 439 -32.50 -13.02 7.25
CA GLU A 439 -33.88 -13.40 7.54
C GLU A 439 -34.80 -12.18 7.79
N GLN A 440 -34.22 -11.02 8.11
CA GLN A 440 -34.91 -9.74 8.29
C GLN A 440 -35.06 -8.92 6.99
N GLY A 441 -34.58 -9.44 5.85
CA GLY A 441 -34.70 -8.80 4.53
C GLY A 441 -33.66 -7.70 4.26
N LYS A 442 -32.71 -7.46 5.17
CA LYS A 442 -31.59 -6.52 4.93
C LYS A 442 -30.42 -7.28 4.30
N PRO A 443 -29.94 -6.90 3.10
CA PRO A 443 -28.79 -7.55 2.48
C PRO A 443 -27.46 -7.05 3.06
N GLN A 444 -26.47 -7.94 3.08
CA GLN A 444 -25.09 -7.63 3.41
C GLN A 444 -24.19 -8.07 2.25
N LEU A 445 -23.22 -7.22 1.91
CA LEU A 445 -22.24 -7.51 0.87
C LEU A 445 -20.94 -8.01 1.50
N PHE A 446 -20.37 -9.04 0.90
CA PHE A 446 -19.06 -9.58 1.25
C PHE A 446 -18.18 -9.67 0.01
N THR A 447 -16.87 -9.60 0.23
CA THR A 447 -15.88 -9.94 -0.80
C THR A 447 -15.12 -11.17 -0.35
N LEU A 448 -15.14 -12.21 -1.18
CA LEU A 448 -14.28 -13.38 -1.06
C LEU A 448 -13.02 -13.15 -1.90
N ILE A 449 -11.87 -13.19 -1.24
CA ILE A 449 -10.55 -13.00 -1.83
C ILE A 449 -9.85 -14.36 -1.81
N HIS A 450 -9.40 -14.81 -2.98
CA HIS A 450 -8.54 -15.99 -3.10
C HIS A 450 -7.09 -15.55 -3.06
N ASN A 451 -6.37 -15.89 -1.98
CA ASN A 451 -4.96 -15.57 -1.84
C ASN A 451 -4.11 -16.73 -2.38
N ASN A 452 -3.44 -16.49 -3.50
CA ASN A 452 -2.47 -17.43 -4.03
C ASN A 452 -1.24 -17.48 -3.11
N ALA A 453 -0.79 -18.69 -2.77
CA ALA A 453 0.47 -18.88 -2.08
C ALA A 453 1.63 -19.04 -3.08
N HIS A 454 2.80 -18.53 -2.71
CA HIS A 454 4.01 -18.68 -3.50
C HIS A 454 5.17 -19.15 -2.63
N THR A 455 6.02 -19.99 -3.19
CA THR A 455 7.30 -20.38 -2.58
C THR A 455 8.30 -19.23 -2.61
N ASN A 456 8.20 -18.35 -3.62
CA ASN A 456 9.01 -17.17 -3.81
C ASN A 456 8.29 -16.13 -4.71
N ILE A 457 8.47 -14.83 -4.41
CA ILE A 457 7.94 -13.68 -5.18
C ILE A 457 9.05 -12.80 -5.80
N SER A 458 10.30 -13.27 -5.81
CA SER A 458 11.46 -12.56 -6.41
C SER A 458 11.65 -12.86 -7.90
N SER A 459 10.78 -13.66 -8.52
CA SER A 459 10.90 -14.02 -9.94
C SER A 459 10.20 -13.00 -10.84
N LEU A 460 10.93 -12.50 -11.85
CA LEU A 460 10.40 -11.52 -12.80
C LEU A 460 9.42 -12.12 -13.81
N PHE A 461 9.68 -13.35 -14.26
CA PHE A 461 8.97 -13.96 -15.41
C PHE A 461 8.37 -15.33 -15.10
N ASP A 462 8.66 -15.90 -13.93
CA ASP A 462 8.36 -17.29 -13.63
C ASP A 462 7.52 -17.44 -12.37
N GLU A 463 6.40 -16.70 -12.32
CA GLU A 463 5.47 -16.80 -11.19
C GLU A 463 4.83 -18.20 -11.09
N GLN A 464 4.52 -18.81 -12.24
CA GLN A 464 3.83 -20.10 -12.28
C GLN A 464 4.65 -21.22 -11.61
N ASN A 465 5.95 -21.30 -11.85
CA ASN A 465 6.80 -22.28 -11.18
C ASN A 465 6.99 -22.01 -9.67
N ASN A 466 6.67 -20.79 -9.22
CA ASN A 466 6.73 -20.41 -7.81
C ASN A 466 5.39 -20.54 -7.08
N ARG A 467 4.30 -20.95 -7.76
CA ARG A 467 3.02 -21.19 -7.09
C ARG A 467 3.12 -22.35 -6.11
N ASP A 468 2.43 -22.21 -4.98
CA ASP A 468 2.27 -23.24 -3.95
C ASP A 468 0.78 -23.50 -3.69
N PRO A 469 0.07 -24.18 -4.61
CA PRO A 469 -1.38 -24.37 -4.51
C PRO A 469 -1.86 -25.04 -3.23
N LYS A 470 -1.00 -25.84 -2.58
CA LYS A 470 -1.32 -26.51 -1.30
C LYS A 470 -1.56 -25.53 -0.17
N ASN A 471 -1.01 -24.32 -0.29
CA ASN A 471 -1.07 -23.29 0.73
C ASN A 471 -1.97 -22.11 0.36
N ASP A 472 -2.62 -22.15 -0.81
CA ASP A 472 -3.69 -21.23 -1.19
C ASP A 472 -4.76 -21.19 -0.10
N ASN A 473 -5.31 -20.02 0.17
CA ASN A 473 -6.37 -19.86 1.15
C ASN A 473 -7.36 -18.77 0.74
N LEU A 474 -8.46 -18.69 1.49
CA LEU A 474 -9.49 -17.68 1.29
C LEU A 474 -9.43 -16.60 2.37
N THR A 475 -9.95 -15.42 2.05
CA THR A 475 -10.27 -14.37 3.01
C THR A 475 -11.62 -13.79 2.66
N LEU A 476 -12.57 -13.91 3.56
CA LEU A 476 -13.90 -13.35 3.43
C LEU A 476 -14.02 -12.11 4.30
N VAL A 477 -14.33 -10.98 3.68
CA VAL A 477 -14.50 -9.70 4.37
C VAL A 477 -15.91 -9.17 4.19
N ARG A 478 -16.41 -8.45 5.19
CA ARG A 478 -17.62 -7.63 5.04
C ARG A 478 -17.28 -6.38 4.23
N GLY A 479 -18.09 -6.09 3.20
CA GLY A 479 -17.90 -4.96 2.29
C GLY A 479 -17.06 -5.26 1.06
N VAL A 480 -16.69 -4.20 0.34
CA VAL A 480 -15.98 -4.22 -0.94
C VAL A 480 -14.48 -4.09 -0.73
N VAL A 481 -13.73 -5.03 -1.29
CA VAL A 481 -12.28 -4.97 -1.46
C VAL A 481 -11.92 -5.36 -2.89
N GLY A 482 -11.23 -4.48 -3.60
CA GLY A 482 -10.82 -4.72 -4.98
C GLY A 482 -11.81 -4.24 -6.02
N SER A 483 -11.27 -3.96 -7.21
CA SER A 483 -11.98 -3.23 -8.27
C SER A 483 -12.62 -4.14 -9.33
N TYR A 484 -12.25 -5.42 -9.34
CA TYR A 484 -12.52 -6.34 -10.45
C TYR A 484 -13.15 -7.65 -9.96
N PRO A 485 -14.42 -7.64 -9.55
CA PRO A 485 -15.11 -8.89 -9.22
C PRO A 485 -15.17 -9.79 -10.45
N SER A 486 -14.75 -11.04 -10.30
CA SER A 486 -14.80 -12.05 -11.35
C SER A 486 -16.11 -12.84 -11.35
N ALA A 487 -16.80 -12.91 -10.21
CA ALA A 487 -18.10 -13.55 -10.10
C ALA A 487 -18.95 -12.89 -9.02
N TYR A 488 -20.26 -13.02 -9.18
CA TYR A 488 -21.27 -12.60 -8.22
C TYR A 488 -22.02 -13.79 -7.70
N LEU A 489 -22.19 -13.86 -6.38
CA LEU A 489 -23.03 -14.84 -5.71
C LEU A 489 -24.18 -14.13 -4.98
N THR A 490 -25.36 -14.73 -5.03
CA THR A 490 -26.54 -14.29 -4.29
C THR A 490 -27.07 -15.45 -3.46
N LEU A 491 -27.33 -15.21 -2.17
CA LEU A 491 -27.79 -16.25 -1.26
C LEU A 491 -28.66 -15.67 -0.14
N LYS A 492 -29.48 -16.52 0.46
CA LYS A 492 -30.21 -16.24 1.70
C LYS A 492 -29.39 -16.70 2.90
N GLU A 493 -29.64 -16.09 4.05
CA GLU A 493 -28.91 -16.38 5.29
C GLU A 493 -28.88 -17.88 5.64
N ASN A 494 -30.00 -18.58 5.48
CA ASN A 494 -30.10 -20.02 5.76
C ASN A 494 -29.30 -20.92 4.79
N GLN A 495 -28.74 -20.37 3.72
CA GLN A 495 -27.88 -21.08 2.76
C GLN A 495 -26.38 -20.93 3.10
N ILE A 496 -26.02 -20.12 4.11
CA ILE A 496 -24.63 -19.95 4.56
C ILE A 496 -23.95 -21.30 4.90
N PRO A 497 -24.59 -22.24 5.62
CA PRO A 497 -23.99 -23.55 5.86
C PRO A 497 -23.72 -24.34 4.56
N GLU A 498 -24.61 -24.25 3.56
CA GLU A 498 -24.42 -24.90 2.26
C GLU A 498 -23.22 -24.31 1.50
N LEU A 499 -23.09 -22.97 1.50
CA LEU A 499 -21.95 -22.27 0.91
C LEU A 499 -20.62 -22.77 1.51
N TYR A 500 -20.53 -22.77 2.84
CA TYR A 500 -19.33 -23.23 3.54
C TYR A 500 -18.97 -24.68 3.18
N GLN A 501 -19.95 -25.59 3.19
CA GLN A 501 -19.70 -27.00 2.87
C GLN A 501 -19.21 -27.20 1.43
N ARG A 502 -19.77 -26.47 0.46
CA ARG A 502 -19.33 -26.55 -0.95
C ARG A 502 -17.91 -26.01 -1.14
N LEU A 503 -17.57 -24.90 -0.49
CA LEU A 503 -16.20 -24.37 -0.51
C LEU A 503 -15.21 -25.33 0.16
N ALA A 504 -15.57 -25.88 1.32
CA ALA A 504 -14.71 -26.81 2.07
C ALA A 504 -14.50 -28.15 1.36
N ALA A 505 -15.47 -28.61 0.58
CA ALA A 505 -15.41 -29.87 -0.17
C ALA A 505 -14.82 -29.72 -1.58
N MET A 506 -14.48 -28.49 -2.01
CA MET A 506 -14.03 -28.21 -3.36
C MET A 506 -12.70 -28.91 -3.68
N LYS A 507 -12.64 -29.60 -4.83
CA LYS A 507 -11.43 -30.32 -5.29
C LYS A 507 -11.12 -30.10 -6.76
N SER A 508 -12.09 -29.64 -7.54
CA SER A 508 -12.02 -29.60 -8.99
C SER A 508 -12.77 -28.41 -9.59
N GLU A 509 -12.53 -28.15 -10.87
CA GLU A 509 -13.29 -27.13 -11.60
C GLU A 509 -14.78 -27.47 -11.71
N GLN A 510 -15.14 -28.76 -11.76
CA GLN A 510 -16.55 -29.17 -11.73
C GLN A 510 -17.24 -28.78 -10.42
N ASP A 511 -16.55 -28.85 -9.28
CA ASP A 511 -17.10 -28.43 -7.98
C ASP A 511 -17.32 -26.91 -7.95
N TYR A 512 -16.41 -26.13 -8.56
CA TYR A 512 -16.57 -24.68 -8.71
C TYR A 512 -17.74 -24.33 -9.64
N VAL A 513 -17.88 -25.00 -10.78
CA VAL A 513 -19.05 -24.81 -11.67
C VAL A 513 -20.34 -25.15 -10.91
N ALA A 514 -20.37 -26.23 -10.12
CA ALA A 514 -21.53 -26.58 -9.31
C ALA A 514 -21.85 -25.54 -8.20
N LEU A 515 -20.84 -24.86 -7.65
CA LEU A 515 -21.03 -23.71 -6.75
C LEU A 515 -21.67 -22.54 -7.51
N LEU A 516 -21.18 -22.23 -8.72
CA LEU A 516 -21.72 -21.15 -9.55
C LEU A 516 -23.16 -21.45 -10.00
N ASP A 517 -23.47 -22.68 -10.41
CA ASP A 517 -24.84 -23.08 -10.79
C ASP A 517 -25.82 -22.93 -9.64
N ARG A 518 -25.34 -23.03 -8.40
CA ARG A 518 -26.17 -22.89 -7.20
C ARG A 518 -26.41 -21.44 -6.80
N PHE A 519 -25.40 -20.58 -6.91
CA PHE A 519 -25.45 -19.25 -6.28
C PHE A 519 -25.15 -18.08 -7.22
N ALA A 520 -24.60 -18.31 -8.41
CA ALA A 520 -24.04 -17.23 -9.20
C ALA A 520 -25.08 -16.41 -9.98
N VAL A 521 -24.87 -15.10 -10.02
CA VAL A 521 -25.50 -14.20 -10.97
C VAL A 521 -24.54 -14.03 -12.16
N ARG A 522 -24.75 -14.86 -13.19
CA ARG A 522 -23.91 -14.91 -14.39
C ARG A 522 -24.11 -13.65 -15.24
N ARG A 523 -23.08 -13.27 -16.02
CA ARG A 523 -23.17 -12.12 -16.94
C ARG A 523 -24.28 -12.25 -17.98
N SER A 524 -24.65 -13.48 -18.33
CA SER A 524 -25.75 -13.80 -19.25
C SER A 524 -27.13 -13.76 -18.61
N SER A 525 -27.26 -13.65 -17.29
CA SER A 525 -28.55 -13.56 -16.62
C SER A 525 -29.20 -12.19 -16.88
N PRO A 526 -30.52 -12.14 -17.12
CA PRO A 526 -31.23 -10.87 -17.30
C PRO A 526 -31.20 -9.99 -16.04
N GLU A 527 -30.95 -10.56 -14.86
CA GLU A 527 -30.83 -9.88 -13.57
C GLU A 527 -29.43 -9.30 -13.32
N PHE A 528 -28.43 -9.59 -14.15
CA PHE A 528 -27.03 -9.21 -13.90
C PHE A 528 -26.85 -7.72 -13.61
N TRP A 529 -27.42 -6.85 -14.45
CA TRP A 529 -27.27 -5.40 -14.29
C TRP A 529 -28.01 -4.88 -13.06
N ALA A 530 -29.20 -5.42 -12.75
CA ALA A 530 -29.93 -5.06 -11.54
C ALA A 530 -29.17 -5.48 -10.27
N PHE A 531 -28.51 -6.64 -10.29
CA PHE A 531 -27.64 -7.08 -9.20
C PHE A 531 -26.39 -6.20 -9.07
N SER A 532 -25.74 -5.86 -10.19
CA SER A 532 -24.64 -4.88 -10.23
C SER A 532 -25.05 -3.55 -9.60
N ASP A 533 -26.24 -3.04 -9.93
CA ASP A 533 -26.75 -1.79 -9.37
C ASP A 533 -26.96 -1.90 -7.85
N LEU A 534 -27.47 -3.04 -7.37
CA LEU A 534 -27.61 -3.32 -5.94
C LEU A 534 -26.25 -3.35 -5.22
N VAL A 535 -25.24 -3.99 -5.81
CA VAL A 535 -23.86 -4.00 -5.28
C VAL A 535 -23.32 -2.58 -5.18
N HIS A 536 -23.46 -1.77 -6.23
CA HIS A 536 -22.99 -0.38 -6.22
C HIS A 536 -23.79 0.52 -5.28
N GLN A 537 -25.09 0.26 -5.11
CA GLN A 537 -25.92 0.97 -4.15
C GLN A 537 -25.45 0.68 -2.72
N TRP A 538 -25.21 -0.59 -2.39
CA TRP A 538 -24.64 -0.98 -1.10
C TRP A 538 -23.26 -0.37 -0.90
N TYR A 539 -22.37 -0.48 -1.89
CA TYR A 539 -21.01 0.05 -1.82
C TYR A 539 -21.00 1.56 -1.56
N ARG A 540 -21.86 2.31 -2.24
CA ARG A 540 -22.02 3.75 -2.04
C ARG A 540 -22.53 4.11 -0.65
N GLN A 541 -23.41 3.30 -0.08
CA GLN A 541 -24.01 3.58 1.23
C GLN A 541 -23.05 3.25 2.39
N ASP A 542 -22.38 2.10 2.32
CA ASP A 542 -21.49 1.62 3.40
C ASP A 542 -20.07 2.21 3.30
N GLN A 543 -19.61 2.50 2.08
CA GLN A 543 -18.25 2.98 1.81
C GLN A 543 -18.26 4.22 0.88
N PRO A 544 -18.97 5.30 1.25
CA PRO A 544 -19.21 6.45 0.38
C PRO A 544 -17.94 7.19 -0.06
N ILE A 545 -16.88 7.12 0.73
CA ILE A 545 -15.61 7.79 0.45
C ILE A 545 -14.80 7.00 -0.57
N GLU A 546 -14.78 5.67 -0.47
CA GLU A 546 -14.03 4.78 -1.36
C GLU A 546 -14.80 4.42 -2.62
N PHE A 547 -16.11 4.63 -2.63
CA PHE A 547 -16.99 4.28 -3.74
C PHE A 547 -16.48 4.79 -5.09
N GLY A 548 -16.25 3.84 -5.99
CA GLY A 548 -16.08 4.04 -7.41
C GLY A 548 -16.76 2.91 -8.17
N LEU A 549 -16.97 3.10 -9.48
CA LEU A 549 -17.50 2.03 -10.32
C LEU A 549 -16.52 0.84 -10.37
N LEU A 550 -17.05 -0.37 -10.20
CA LEU A 550 -16.33 -1.62 -10.37
C LEU A 550 -16.19 -1.94 -11.86
N ASP A 551 -15.13 -2.65 -12.23
CA ASP A 551 -14.81 -3.03 -13.60
C ASP A 551 -15.08 -4.52 -13.84
N TYR A 552 -15.88 -4.83 -14.87
CA TYR A 552 -16.34 -6.17 -15.21
C TYR A 552 -15.58 -6.78 -16.40
N ASN A 553 -14.43 -6.23 -16.78
CA ASN A 553 -13.58 -6.80 -17.82
C ASN A 553 -13.03 -8.20 -17.48
N ARG A 554 -12.96 -8.56 -16.19
CA ARG A 554 -12.54 -9.87 -15.66
C ARG A 554 -13.71 -10.75 -15.19
N PHE A 555 -14.94 -10.33 -15.48
CA PHE A 555 -16.12 -11.08 -15.06
C PHE A 555 -16.27 -12.36 -15.90
N GLU A 556 -16.33 -13.50 -15.22
CA GLU A 556 -16.38 -14.81 -15.84
C GLU A 556 -17.77 -15.14 -16.36
N ASN A 557 -17.81 -16.02 -17.35
CA ASN A 557 -19.05 -16.59 -17.86
C ASN A 557 -18.94 -18.12 -18.00
N ARG A 558 -18.17 -18.73 -17.09
CA ARG A 558 -18.05 -20.19 -16.91
C ARG A 558 -19.32 -20.74 -16.32
#